data_AF-A0A935ULL0-F1
#
_entry.id   AF-A0A935ULL0-F1
#
_cell.length_a   1.000
_cell.length_b   1.000
_cell.length_c   1.000
_cell.angle_alpha   90.00
_cell.angle_beta   90.00
_cell.angle_gamma   90.00
#
_symmetry.space_group_name_H-M   'P 1'
#
loop_
_entity.id
_entity.type
_entity.pdbx_description
1 polymer ?
#
loop_
_entity_poly.entity_id
_entity_poly.type
_entity_poly.pdbx_seq_one_letter_code
_entity_poly.pdbx_strand_id
1 'polypeptide(L)' 'MPQEISFNDFFAKVKTEFAKNGIAIPEDMEMIELAHMECVEEGASIDEFIQRMLAEYKGSTE' A
#
# COMPACT_ATOMS: atom_id res chain seq x y z
N MET A 1 -8.82 18.00 9.73
CA MET A 1 -9.31 16.63 9.54
C MET A 1 -8.19 15.88 8.85
N PRO A 2 -7.70 14.74 9.37
CA PRO A 2 -6.78 13.92 8.59
C PRO A 2 -7.45 13.63 7.25
N GLN A 3 -6.73 13.83 6.16
CA GLN A 3 -7.31 13.63 4.82
C GLN A 3 -7.73 12.17 4.72
N GLU A 4 -9.04 11.92 4.62
CA GLU A 4 -9.59 10.62 4.26
C GLU A 4 -9.11 10.28 2.86
N ILE A 5 -7.97 9.62 2.78
CA ILE A 5 -7.46 9.08 1.54
C ILE A 5 -8.46 8.04 1.07
N SER A 6 -8.98 8.25 -0.14
CA SER A 6 -9.87 7.30 -0.77
C SER A 6 -9.08 6.05 -1.16
N PHE A 7 -9.68 4.87 -1.01
CA PHE A 7 -9.08 3.61 -1.43
C PHE A 7 -8.54 3.66 -2.87
N ASN A 8 -9.25 4.33 -3.79
CA ASN A 8 -8.80 4.50 -5.17
C ASN A 8 -7.46 5.25 -5.29
N ASP A 9 -7.24 6.28 -4.48
CA ASP A 9 -5.99 7.06 -4.47
C ASP A 9 -4.84 6.24 -3.88
N PHE A 10 -5.14 5.52 -2.78
CA PHE A 10 -4.21 4.57 -2.17
C PHE A 10 -3.80 3.48 -3.15
N PHE A 11 -4.77 2.81 -3.77
CA PHE A 11 -4.56 1.74 -4.74
C PHE A 11 -3.80 2.21 -5.98
N ALA A 12 -4.11 3.40 -6.51
CA ALA A 12 -3.39 3.97 -7.64
C ALA A 12 -1.91 4.23 -7.30
N LYS A 13 -1.62 4.69 -6.08
CA LYS A 13 -0.23 4.87 -5.60
C LYS A 13 0.47 3.54 -5.40
N VAL A 14 -0.14 2.57 -4.72
CA VAL A 14 0.39 1.20 -4.55
C VAL A 14 0.76 0.62 -5.91
N LYS A 15 -0.17 0.66 -6.87
CA LYS A 15 0.04 0.21 -8.24
C LYS A 15 1.23 0.88 -8.92
N THR A 16 1.35 2.20 -8.77
CA THR A 16 2.44 2.98 -9.38
C THR A 16 3.79 2.60 -8.78
N GLU A 17 3.89 2.53 -7.45
CA GLU A 17 5.14 2.26 -6.75
C GLU A 17 5.58 0.79 -6.87
N PHE A 18 4.64 -0.16 -6.84
CA PHE A 18 4.91 -1.57 -7.08
C PHE A 18 5.41 -1.79 -8.52
N ALA A 19 4.75 -1.18 -9.52
CA ALA A 19 5.19 -1.25 -10.91
C ALA A 19 6.59 -0.64 -11.11
N LYS A 20 6.91 0.49 -10.47
CA LYS A 20 8.25 1.10 -10.50
C LYS A 20 9.32 0.17 -9.92
N ASN A 21 8.97 -0.64 -8.92
CA ASN A 21 9.87 -1.60 -8.30
C ASN A 21 9.89 -2.96 -9.01
N GLY A 22 9.12 -3.15 -10.10
CA GLY A 22 9.00 -4.42 -10.80
C GLY A 22 8.28 -5.50 -9.99
N ILE A 23 7.49 -5.11 -8.99
CA ILE A 23 6.74 -6.01 -8.12
C ILE A 23 5.32 -6.14 -8.66
N ALA A 24 4.85 -7.38 -8.81
CA ALA A 24 3.45 -7.64 -9.14
C ALA A 24 2.57 -7.15 -7.98
N ILE A 25 1.52 -6.40 -8.31
CA ILE A 25 0.54 -5.98 -7.31
C ILE A 25 -0.15 -7.25 -6.77
N PRO A 26 -0.41 -7.36 -5.46
CA PRO A 26 -1.21 -8.44 -4.93
C PRO A 26 -2.51 -8.58 -5.74
N GLU A 27 -2.79 -9.80 -6.22
CA GLU A 27 -4.09 -10.12 -6.82
C GLU A 27 -5.22 -10.13 -5.77
N ASP A 28 -4.82 -10.23 -4.50
CA ASP A 28 -5.70 -10.21 -3.35
C ASP A 28 -6.09 -8.77 -3.00
N MET A 29 -7.27 -8.36 -3.47
CA MET A 29 -7.82 -7.03 -3.20
C MET A 29 -8.14 -6.81 -1.72
N GLU A 30 -8.53 -7.86 -0.99
CA GLU A 30 -8.83 -7.78 0.45
C GLU A 30 -7.59 -7.37 1.25
N MET A 31 -6.41 -7.90 0.91
CA MET A 31 -5.15 -7.47 1.51
C MET A 31 -4.86 -5.97 1.30
N ILE A 32 -5.21 -5.42 0.14
CA ILE A 32 -4.96 -4.01 -0.16
C ILE A 32 -6.00 -3.10 0.52
N GLU A 33 -7.24 -3.56 0.64
CA GLU A 33 -8.29 -2.87 1.40
C GLU A 33 -7.99 -2.86 2.91
N LEU A 34 -7.49 -3.98 3.45
CA LEU A 34 -7.04 -4.06 4.84
C LEU A 34 -5.89 -3.09 5.11
N ALA A 35 -4.88 -3.09 4.24
CA ALA A 35 -3.77 -2.14 4.27
C ALA A 35 -4.22 -0.68 4.24
N HIS A 36 -5.23 -0.35 3.43
CA HIS A 36 -5.82 0.99 3.40
C HIS A 36 -6.51 1.34 4.72
N MET A 37 -7.29 0.42 5.29
CA MET A 37 -7.94 0.62 6.59
C MET A 37 -6.93 0.83 7.72
N GLU A 38 -5.87 0.02 7.78
CA GLU A 38 -4.80 0.18 8.76
C GLU A 38 -4.08 1.53 8.60
N CYS A 39 -3.77 1.94 7.35
CA CYS A 39 -3.16 3.24 7.08
C CYS A 39 -4.02 4.42 7.56
N VAL A 40 -5.34 4.33 7.41
CA VAL A 40 -6.29 5.36 7.86
C VAL A 40 -6.46 5.33 9.39
N GLU A 41 -6.53 4.15 10.00
CA GLU A 41 -6.68 3.97 11.44
C GLU A 41 -5.43 4.44 12.21
N GLU A 42 -4.24 4.11 11.74
CA GLU A 42 -2.97 4.56 12.33
C GLU A 42 -2.68 6.05 12.06
N GLY A 43 -3.42 6.69 11.14
CA GLY A 43 -3.12 8.03 10.66
C GLY A 43 -1.74 8.14 9.98
N ALA A 44 -1.23 7.01 9.49
CA ALA A 44 0.05 6.92 8.82
C ALA A 44 0.00 7.58 7.44
N SER A 45 1.14 8.07 6.96
CA SER A 45 1.24 8.56 5.58
C SER A 45 1.22 7.39 4.60
N ILE A 46 0.45 7.49 3.51
CA ILE A 46 0.41 6.45 2.45
C ILE A 46 1.81 6.08 1.98
N ASP A 47 2.69 7.06 1.81
CA ASP A 47 4.05 6.82 1.33
C ASP A 47 4.84 5.92 2.29
N GLU A 48 4.74 6.14 3.60
CA GLU A 48 5.40 5.28 4.60
C GLU A 48 4.80 3.87 4.60
N PHE A 49 3.48 3.77 4.45
CA PHE A 49 2.79 2.49 4.37
C PHE A 49 3.19 1.68 3.12
N ILE A 50 3.23 2.33 1.95
CA ILE A 50 3.67 1.71 0.69
C ILE A 50 5.12 1.26 0.80
N GLN A 51 6.00 2.08 1.37
CA GLN A 51 7.40 1.70 1.56
C GLN A 51 7.54 0.47 2.47
N ARG A 52 6.74 0.38 3.55
CA ARG A 52 6.67 -0.83 4.40
C ARG A 52 6.21 -2.04 3.60
N MET A 53 5.12 -1.94 2.85
CA MET A 53 4.63 -3.05 2.02
C MET A 53 5.65 -3.50 0.98
N LEU A 54 6.31 -2.57 0.29
CA LEU A 54 7.37 -2.87 -0.68
C LEU A 54 8.55 -3.58 -0.01
N ALA A 55 8.91 -3.17 1.21
CA ALA A 55 9.98 -3.79 1.98
C ALA A 55 9.59 -5.22 2.42
N GLU A 56 8.35 -5.46 2.85
CA GLU A 56 7.86 -6.80 3.17
C GLU A 56 7.82 -7.71 1.94
N TYR A 57 7.31 -7.22 0.81
CA TYR A 57 7.31 -7.98 -0.46
C TYR A 57 8.72 -8.31 -0.97
N LYS A 58 9.68 -7.39 -0.81
CA LYS A 58 11.09 -7.65 -1.14
C LYS A 58 11.77 -8.59 -0.13
N GLY A 59 11.44 -8.46 1.15
CA GLY A 59 12.03 -9.24 2.24
C GLY A 59 11.52 -10.68 2.33
N SER A 60 10.34 -10.99 1.80
CA SER A 60 9.81 -12.37 1.75
C SER A 60 10.33 -13.20 0.56
N THR A 61 11.30 -12.70 -0.22
CA THR A 61 11.97 -13.45 -1.30
C THR A 61 13.33 -14.01 -0.85
N GLU A 62 13.37 -14.69 0.30
CA GLU A 62 14.52 -15.48 0.78
C GLU A 62 14.14 -16.94 1.05
#